data_AF-A0A811REA1-F1
#
_entry.id   AF-A0A811REA1-F1
#
_cell.length_a   1.000
_cell.length_b   1.000
_cell.length_c   1.000
_cell.angle_alpha   90.00
_cell.angle_beta   90.00
_cell.angle_gamma   90.00
#
_symmetry.space_group_name_H-M   'P 1'
#
loop_
_entity.id
_entity.type
_entity.pdbx_description
1 polymer ?
#
loop_
_entity_poly.entity_id
_entity_poly.type
_entity_poly.pdbx_seq_one_letter_code
_entity_poly.pdbx_strand_id
1 'polypeptide(L)'
;MPRLEELQFGVFAGYWSWQVNGVPFEQFPTKDEIEDLDLGLDNLLSLEKVTVTVDCLGATAAEVQEVEAMVTRAVENHSNCPTIKVDRACEQDMLSDEESEDLHQQHIQQRYHVLRSKDELDAWFIAHLRSYRLL
;
A
#
# COMPACT_ATOMS: atom_id res chain seq x y z
N MET A 1 13.83 -20.41 -21.84
CA MET A 1 13.38 -19.61 -20.68
C MET A 1 11.92 -19.96 -20.45
N PRO A 2 11.47 -20.17 -19.20
CA PRO A 2 10.05 -20.36 -18.94
C PRO A 2 9.31 -19.10 -19.40
N ARG A 3 8.33 -19.27 -20.30
CA ARG A 3 7.42 -18.21 -20.70
C ARG A 3 6.35 -18.13 -19.62
N LEU A 4 6.21 -16.97 -19.00
CA LEU A 4 5.12 -16.73 -18.08
C LEU A 4 3.96 -16.18 -18.89
N GLU A 5 3.02 -17.06 -19.23
CA GLU A 5 1.84 -16.75 -20.03
C GLU A 5 0.69 -16.24 -19.13
N GLU A 6 0.66 -16.71 -17.89
CA GLU A 6 -0.31 -16.30 -16.87
C GLU A 6 0.41 -15.72 -15.64
N LEU A 7 -0.03 -14.54 -15.18
CA LEU A 7 0.45 -13.91 -13.95
C LEU A 7 -0.72 -13.68 -12.99
N GLN A 8 -0.51 -13.99 -11.71
CA GLN A 8 -1.48 -13.73 -10.64
C GLN A 8 -0.79 -13.03 -9.46
N PHE A 9 -1.40 -11.95 -8.96
CA PHE A 9 -0.93 -11.23 -7.78
C PHE A 9 -2.08 -10.53 -7.04
N GLY A 10 -1.84 -10.16 -5.79
CA GLY A 10 -2.78 -9.42 -4.96
C GLY A 10 -2.37 -7.96 -4.80
N VAL A 11 -3.35 -7.06 -4.67
CA VAL A 11 -3.16 -5.64 -4.34
C VAL A 11 -4.09 -5.26 -3.19
N PHE A 12 -3.66 -4.31 -2.37
CA PHE A 12 -4.43 -3.82 -1.22
C PHE A 12 -5.06 -2.49 -1.56
N ALA A 13 -6.38 -2.39 -1.44
CA ALA A 13 -7.10 -1.14 -1.70
C ALA A 13 -7.15 -0.21 -0.48
N GLY A 14 -7.15 -0.79 0.72
CA GLY A 14 -7.34 -0.06 1.97
C GLY A 14 -6.17 -0.20 2.92
N TYR A 15 -6.14 0.71 3.90
CA TYR A 15 -5.26 0.59 5.05
C TYR A 15 -5.85 -0.39 6.05
N TRP A 16 -5.01 -1.27 6.58
CA TRP A 16 -5.39 -2.05 7.75
C TRP A 16 -4.19 -2.35 8.63
N SER A 17 -4.46 -2.57 9.91
CA SER A 17 -3.42 -2.88 10.89
C SER A 17 -3.86 -3.97 11.85
N TRP A 18 -2.91 -4.82 12.24
CA TRP A 18 -3.10 -5.79 13.31
C TRP A 18 -1.92 -5.76 14.28
N GLN A 19 -2.02 -6.49 15.38
CA GLN A 19 -0.89 -6.72 16.28
C GLN A 19 -0.47 -8.19 16.26
N VAL A 20 0.82 -8.45 16.04
CA VAL A 20 1.42 -9.77 16.21
C VAL A 20 2.41 -9.70 17.36
N ASN A 21 2.16 -10.46 18.44
CA ASN A 21 2.96 -10.44 19.66
C ASN A 21 3.18 -9.03 20.25
N GLY A 22 2.17 -8.15 20.15
CA GLY A 22 2.26 -6.77 20.62
C GLY A 22 3.06 -5.82 19.71
N VAL A 23 3.51 -6.31 18.54
CA VAL A 23 4.12 -5.48 17.50
C VAL A 23 3.05 -5.10 16.49
N PRO A 24 2.80 -3.80 16.25
CA PRO A 24 1.91 -3.35 15.19
C PRO A 24 2.48 -3.74 13.83
N PHE A 25 1.63 -4.34 12.99
CA PHE A 25 1.90 -4.54 11.57
C PHE A 25 0.88 -3.70 10.81
N GLU A 26 1.38 -2.83 9.93
CA GLU A 26 0.58 -1.92 9.12
C GLU A 26 0.72 -2.35 7.67
N GLN A 27 -0.41 -2.55 7.00
CA GLN A 27 -0.47 -2.74 5.55
C GLN A 27 -1.08 -1.48 4.95
N PHE A 28 -0.31 -0.82 4.08
CA PHE A 28 -0.76 0.37 3.37
C PHE A 28 -1.46 -0.02 2.06
N PRO A 29 -2.37 0.84 1.56
CA PRO A 29 -2.89 0.73 0.21
C PRO A 29 -1.75 0.67 -0.79
N THR A 30 -1.85 -0.21 -1.80
CA THR A 30 -0.80 -0.37 -2.81
C THR A 30 -0.57 0.92 -3.62
N LYS A 31 -1.58 1.80 -3.72
CA LYS A 31 -1.44 3.12 -4.37
C LYS A 31 -0.51 4.07 -3.62
N ASP A 32 -0.43 3.96 -2.29
CA ASP A 32 0.37 4.89 -1.47
C ASP A 32 1.86 4.50 -1.49
N GLU A 33 2.16 3.25 -1.80
CA GLU A 33 3.53 2.76 -1.95
C GLU A 33 4.06 2.97 -3.38
N ILE A 34 3.18 3.10 -4.38
CA ILE A 34 3.57 3.18 -5.79
C ILE A 34 2.76 4.29 -6.49
N GLU A 35 3.37 5.47 -6.63
CA GLU A 35 2.76 6.70 -7.19
C GLU A 35 2.21 6.48 -8.62
N ASP A 36 2.89 5.66 -9.41
CA ASP A 36 2.38 5.06 -10.65
C ASP A 36 2.56 3.56 -10.51
N LEU A 37 1.46 2.81 -10.28
CA LEU A 37 1.46 1.35 -10.17
C LEU A 37 2.06 0.69 -11.44
N ASP A 38 3.39 0.68 -11.51
CA ASP A 38 4.20 0.02 -12.52
C ASP A 38 4.39 -1.41 -12.05
N LEU A 39 3.56 -2.28 -12.63
CA LEU A 39 3.56 -3.70 -12.35
C LEU A 39 4.77 -4.41 -13.00
N GLY A 40 5.68 -3.67 -13.65
CA GLY A 40 6.88 -4.21 -14.28
C GLY A 40 6.59 -5.21 -15.40
N LEU A 41 5.36 -5.16 -15.95
CA LEU A 41 4.86 -6.14 -16.92
C LEU A 41 5.59 -6.05 -18.25
N ASP A 42 6.19 -4.91 -18.58
CA ASP A 42 6.91 -4.67 -19.84
C ASP A 42 8.02 -5.70 -20.13
N ASN A 43 8.55 -6.34 -19.08
CA ASN A 43 9.57 -7.38 -19.22
C ASN A 43 8.98 -8.76 -19.56
N LEU A 44 7.65 -8.92 -19.54
CA LEU A 44 6.92 -10.17 -19.73
C LEU A 44 6.28 -10.23 -21.13
N LEU A 45 7.13 -10.29 -22.16
CA LEU A 45 6.75 -10.34 -23.58
C LEU A 45 5.93 -11.58 -24.01
N SER A 46 5.64 -12.52 -23.12
CA SER A 46 4.82 -13.71 -23.39
C SER A 46 3.53 -13.73 -22.55
N LEU A 47 3.24 -12.64 -21.84
CA LEU A 47 2.07 -12.55 -20.97
C LEU A 47 0.80 -12.47 -21.83
N GLU A 48 -0.12 -13.40 -21.59
CA GLU A 48 -1.42 -13.47 -22.27
C GLU A 48 -2.58 -13.20 -21.30
N LYS A 49 -2.39 -13.49 -20.01
CA LYS A 49 -3.43 -13.34 -18.99
C LYS A 49 -2.89 -12.83 -17.67
N VAL A 50 -3.61 -11.88 -17.08
CA VAL A 50 -3.32 -11.32 -15.76
C VAL A 50 -4.55 -11.47 -14.88
N THR A 51 -4.36 -12.06 -13.70
CA THR A 51 -5.40 -12.14 -12.67
C THR A 51 -4.97 -11.34 -11.45
N VAL A 52 -5.74 -10.31 -11.11
CA VAL A 52 -5.45 -9.46 -9.95
C VAL A 52 -6.52 -9.66 -8.91
N THR A 53 -6.11 -9.91 -7.68
CA THR A 53 -7.02 -9.97 -6.53
C THR A 53 -6.89 -8.68 -5.74
N VAL A 54 -7.97 -7.89 -5.67
CA VAL A 54 -8.03 -6.66 -4.87
C VAL A 54 -8.55 -7.02 -3.49
N ASP A 55 -7.74 -6.82 -2.47
CA ASP A 55 -8.15 -6.92 -1.07
C ASP A 55 -8.84 -5.62 -0.66
N CYS A 56 -10.15 -5.72 -0.39
CA CYS A 56 -11.02 -4.61 -0.03
C CYS A 56 -11.06 -4.34 1.48
N LEU A 57 -10.31 -5.09 2.29
CA LEU A 57 -10.29 -4.91 3.74
C LEU A 57 -9.84 -3.49 4.10
N GLY A 58 -10.65 -2.79 4.90
CA GLY A 58 -10.33 -1.44 5.35
C GLY A 58 -10.39 -0.38 4.24
N ALA A 59 -10.94 -0.72 3.06
CA ALA A 59 -11.03 0.17 1.91
C ALA A 59 -12.43 0.74 1.75
N THR A 60 -12.52 1.96 1.23
CA THR A 60 -13.77 2.54 0.73
C THR A 60 -14.08 2.03 -0.68
N ALA A 61 -15.33 2.18 -1.11
CA ALA A 61 -15.73 1.87 -2.49
C ALA A 61 -14.95 2.70 -3.52
N ALA A 62 -14.60 3.95 -3.18
CA ALA A 62 -13.83 4.83 -4.04
C ALA A 62 -12.39 4.35 -4.21
N GLU A 63 -11.72 3.96 -3.12
CA GLU A 63 -10.34 3.44 -3.17
C GLU A 63 -10.24 2.13 -3.95
N VAL A 64 -11.20 1.22 -3.77
CA VAL A 64 -11.27 -0.01 -4.57
C VAL A 64 -11.39 0.32 -6.06
N GLN A 65 -12.30 1.22 -6.45
CA GLN A 65 -12.45 1.62 -7.85
C GLN A 65 -11.19 2.27 -8.42
N GLU A 66 -10.50 3.09 -7.65
CA GLU A 66 -9.25 3.72 -8.04
C GLU A 66 -8.17 2.67 -8.33
N VAL A 67 -7.99 1.70 -7.43
CA VAL A 67 -7.01 0.62 -7.61
C VAL A 67 -7.37 -0.27 -8.81
N GLU A 68 -8.64 -0.60 -9.01
CA GLU A 68 -9.10 -1.36 -10.18
C GLU A 68 -8.80 -0.63 -11.50
N ALA A 69 -9.08 0.69 -11.55
CA ALA A 69 -8.76 1.51 -12.71
C ALA A 69 -7.25 1.59 -12.95
N MET A 70 -6.45 1.72 -11.87
CA MET A 70 -4.98 1.76 -11.94
C MET A 70 -4.37 0.44 -12.43
N VAL A 71 -4.92 -0.68 -11.99
CA VAL A 71 -4.50 -2.01 -12.45
C VAL A 71 -4.88 -2.21 -13.91
N THR A 72 -6.11 -1.83 -14.28
CA THR A 72 -6.59 -1.97 -15.66
C THR A 72 -5.75 -1.15 -16.64
N ARG A 73 -5.50 0.14 -16.34
CA ARG A 73 -4.64 0.99 -17.19
C ARG A 73 -3.22 0.43 -17.34
N ALA A 74 -2.65 -0.13 -16.26
CA ALA A 74 -1.28 -0.67 -16.27
C ALA A 74 -1.20 -1.90 -17.19
N VAL A 75 -2.23 -2.74 -17.19
CA VAL A 75 -2.29 -3.93 -18.04
C VAL A 75 -2.62 -3.57 -19.50
N GLU A 76 -3.53 -2.64 -19.74
CA GLU A 76 -3.90 -2.18 -21.10
C GLU A 76 -2.73 -1.51 -21.84
N ASN A 77 -1.84 -0.84 -21.10
CA ASN A 77 -0.64 -0.23 -21.67
C ASN A 77 0.44 -1.25 -22.08
N HIS A 78 0.28 -2.53 -21.73
CA HIS A 78 1.26 -3.56 -22.06
C HIS A 78 1.28 -3.86 -23.56
N SER A 79 2.48 -4.09 -24.11
CA SER A 79 2.71 -4.30 -25.56
C SER A 79 1.90 -5.44 -26.18
N ASN A 80 1.60 -6.48 -25.40
CA ASN A 80 0.79 -7.62 -25.84
C ASN A 80 -0.70 -7.52 -25.48
N CYS A 81 -1.14 -6.46 -24.79
CA CYS A 81 -2.52 -6.26 -24.33
C CYS A 81 -3.16 -7.55 -23.77
N PRO A 82 -2.60 -8.10 -22.67
CA PRO A 82 -3.05 -9.37 -22.14
C PRO A 82 -4.47 -9.26 -21.56
N THR A 83 -5.17 -10.38 -21.51
CA THR A 83 -6.51 -10.44 -20.93
C THR A 83 -6.43 -10.24 -19.42
N ILE A 84 -7.10 -9.20 -18.92
CA ILE A 84 -7.17 -8.93 -17.48
C ILE A 84 -8.43 -9.53 -16.85
N LYS A 85 -8.26 -10.13 -15.67
CA LYS A 85 -9.33 -10.49 -14.75
C LYS A 85 -9.05 -9.84 -13.41
N VAL A 86 -10.03 -9.12 -12.87
CA VAL A 86 -9.96 -8.53 -11.54
C VAL A 86 -11.00 -9.23 -10.67
N ASP A 87 -10.55 -9.78 -9.55
CA ASP A 87 -11.39 -10.40 -8.52
C ASP A 87 -11.28 -9.57 -7.24
N ARG A 88 -12.40 -9.39 -6.53
CA ARG A 88 -12.43 -8.70 -5.23
C ARG A 88 -12.41 -9.72 -4.09
N ALA A 89 -11.71 -9.41 -3.02
CA ALA A 89 -11.66 -10.16 -1.79
C ALA A 89 -12.04 -9.26 -0.61
N CYS A 90 -12.58 -9.85 0.46
CA CYS A 90 -12.93 -9.13 1.69
C CYS A 90 -13.93 -7.96 1.51
N GLU A 91 -14.81 -8.02 0.50
CA GLU A 91 -15.80 -6.97 0.22
C GLU A 91 -16.74 -6.69 1.42
N GLN A 92 -16.97 -7.69 2.26
CA GLN A 92 -17.79 -7.54 3.47
C GLN A 92 -17.13 -6.67 4.55
N ASP A 93 -15.82 -6.46 4.48
CA ASP A 93 -15.03 -5.70 5.45
C ASP A 93 -14.58 -4.33 4.88
N MET A 94 -15.28 -3.87 3.85
CA MET A 94 -15.14 -2.51 3.33
C MET A 94 -15.71 -1.49 4.31
N LEU A 95 -15.06 -0.33 4.38
CA LEU A 95 -15.46 0.77 5.24
C LEU A 95 -16.40 1.73 4.51
N SER A 96 -17.23 2.41 5.29
CA SER A 96 -17.86 3.65 4.82
C SER A 96 -16.83 4.77 4.70
N ASP A 97 -17.17 5.81 3.93
CA ASP A 97 -16.28 6.96 3.73
C ASP A 97 -15.93 7.64 5.07
N GLU A 98 -16.89 7.73 6.01
CA GLU A 98 -16.69 8.30 7.35
C GLU A 98 -15.69 7.49 8.19
N GLU A 99 -15.79 6.15 8.17
CA GLU A 99 -14.90 5.26 8.93
C GLU A 99 -13.46 5.27 8.39
N SER A 100 -13.31 5.42 7.07
CA SER A 100 -11.98 5.53 6.44
C SER A 100 -11.27 6.83 6.82
N GLU A 101 -11.98 7.96 6.79
CA GLU A 101 -11.44 9.26 7.18
C GLU A 101 -10.96 9.26 8.64
N ASP A 102 -11.73 8.65 9.55
CA ASP A 102 -11.37 8.52 10.97
C ASP A 102 -10.09 7.69 11.17
N LEU A 103 -9.96 6.55 10.47
CA LEU A 103 -8.76 5.72 10.55
C LEU A 103 -7.53 6.42 9.96
N HIS A 104 -7.69 7.10 8.83
CA HIS A 104 -6.62 7.85 8.19
C HIS A 104 -6.14 9.00 9.08
N GLN A 105 -7.09 9.73 9.69
CA GLN A 105 -6.80 10.82 10.62
C GLN A 105 -6.12 10.31 11.90
N GLN A 106 -6.57 9.19 12.45
CA GLN A 106 -5.94 8.56 13.60
C GLN A 106 -4.51 8.11 13.27
N HIS A 107 -4.26 7.56 12.08
CA HIS A 107 -2.93 7.16 11.62
C HIS A 107 -1.98 8.35 11.46
N ILE A 108 -2.42 9.42 10.77
CA ILE A 108 -1.63 10.65 10.61
C ILE A 108 -1.23 11.20 11.97
N GLN A 109 -2.16 11.22 12.94
CA GLN A 109 -1.88 11.69 14.30
C GLN A 109 -0.86 10.82 15.01
N GLN A 110 -0.96 9.48 14.90
CA GLN A 110 0.03 8.56 15.48
C GLN A 110 1.41 8.76 14.86
N ARG A 111 1.52 8.84 13.52
CA ARG A 111 2.78 9.11 12.82
C ARG A 111 3.40 10.44 13.26
N TYR A 112 2.61 11.50 13.34
CA TYR A 112 3.07 12.80 13.80
C TYR A 112 3.60 12.74 15.24
N HIS A 113 2.92 12.01 16.12
CA HIS A 113 3.34 11.83 17.50
C HIS A 113 4.66 11.05 17.62
N VAL A 114 4.83 9.98 16.83
CA VAL A 114 6.05 9.17 16.81
C VAL A 114 7.23 9.98 16.26
N LEU A 115 7.06 10.67 15.12
CA LEU A 115 8.11 11.51 14.53
C LEU A 115 8.55 12.62 15.48
N ARG A 116 7.58 13.31 16.10
CA ARG A 116 7.88 14.35 17.09
C ARG A 116 8.65 13.80 18.29
N SER A 117 8.21 12.66 18.83
CA SER A 117 8.89 12.02 19.96
C SER A 117 10.32 11.61 19.61
N LYS A 118 10.55 11.15 18.38
CA LYS A 118 11.87 10.85 17.86
C LYS A 118 12.74 12.10 17.76
N ASP A 119 12.24 13.18 17.17
CA ASP A 119 12.97 14.44 17.05
C ASP A 119 13.33 15.02 18.42
N GLU A 120 12.43 14.92 19.41
CA GLU A 120 12.67 15.35 20.79
C GLU A 120 13.78 14.52 21.46
N LEU A 121 13.79 13.19 21.28
CA LEU A 121 14.84 12.30 21.77
C LEU A 121 16.18 12.55 21.07
N ASP A 122 16.18 12.78 19.76
CA ASP A 122 17.37 13.09 18.97
C ASP A 122 17.96 14.44 19.39
N ALA A 123 17.11 15.46 19.58
CA ALA A 123 17.54 16.77 20.08
C ALA A 123 18.14 16.66 21.50
N TRP A 124 17.52 15.86 22.37
CA TRP A 124 18.03 15.61 23.71
C TRP A 124 19.38 14.88 23.68
N PHE A 125 19.52 13.85 22.86
CA PHE A 125 20.76 13.10 22.70
C PHE A 125 21.89 13.98 22.14
N ILE A 126 21.60 14.83 21.15
CA ILE A 126 22.56 15.80 20.60
C ILE A 126 22.98 16.82 21.66
N ALA A 127 22.05 17.34 22.45
CA ALA A 127 22.35 18.26 23.55
C ALA A 127 23.21 17.60 24.63
N HIS A 128 22.90 16.34 24.98
CA HIS A 128 23.69 15.55 25.90
C HIS A 128 25.12 15.34 25.39
N LEU A 129 25.32 14.98 24.13
CA LEU A 129 26.66 14.82 23.55
C LEU A 129 27.46 16.13 23.46
N ARG A 130 26.79 17.28 23.27
CA ARG A 130 27.45 18.60 23.26
C ARG A 130 28.06 18.95 24.62
N SER A 131 27.49 18.48 25.73
CA SER A 131 28.05 18.75 27.07
C SER A 131 29.40 18.06 27.29
N TYR A 132 29.63 16.89 26.67
CA TYR A 132 30.90 16.16 26.77
C TYR A 132 31.98 16.64 25.79
N ARG A 133 31.65 17.50 24.81
CA ARG A 133 32.63 18.08 23.86
C ARG A 133 33.28 19.37 24.34
N LEU A 134 32.88 19.89 25.51
CA LEU A 134 33.39 21.13 26.10
C LEU A 134 34.30 20.90 27.33
N LEU A 135 34.71 19.64 27.58
CA LEU A 135 35.74 19.25 28.54
C LEU A 135 36.98 18.77 27.78
#